data_AF-A0A2E6ZTS4-F1
#
_entry.id   AF-A0A2E6ZTS4-F1
#
_cell.length_a   1.000
_cell.length_b   1.000
_cell.length_c   1.000
_cell.angle_alpha   90.00
_cell.angle_beta   90.00
_cell.angle_gamma   90.00
#
_symmetry.space_group_name_H-M   'P 1'
#
loop_
_entity.id
_entity.type
_entity.pdbx_description
1 polymer ?
#
loop_
_entity_poly.entity_id
_entity_poly.type
_entity_poly.pdbx_seq_one_letter_code
_entity_poly.pdbx_strand_id
1 'polypeptide(L)'
;VWTEPDETPTTGRDHRIAFNCYSPAVDPTDGSIWCSGNRPTDNQLVRIELGDDSPRSCTAEVYLPPPSITGPPAYGSGGLHFDGEGVAWQDWRGSGHFASFDRNLCASTAPNPSGQACPEGWTFHRMPKPTFDNTPFPINSDESYLTQVDHHDVLGLGHDVPLYGVVNTDSLEVFIPGTEQFVTLRVPYPMGFFSRSSNGRIDDPEAGWKGKGLWSSYSNYAAWHLEGGQGTLQKNVKFQIRPHPLAK
;
A
#
# COMPACT_ATOMS: atom_id res chain seq x y z
N VAL A 1 18.73 -28.23 -1.39
CA VAL A 1 18.53 -28.59 0.04
C VAL A 1 18.36 -27.28 0.76
N TRP A 2 17.26 -27.10 1.48
CA TRP A 2 16.96 -25.86 2.19
C TRP A 2 17.04 -26.05 3.71
N THR A 3 17.12 -24.94 4.43
CA THR A 3 16.86 -24.84 5.87
C THR A 3 15.39 -24.46 6.10
N GLU A 4 14.79 -24.94 7.19
CA GLU A 4 13.40 -24.61 7.57
C GLU A 4 13.32 -23.21 8.23
N PRO A 5 12.13 -22.57 8.29
CA PRO A 5 11.99 -21.18 8.74
C PRO A 5 12.47 -20.90 10.18
N ASP A 6 12.47 -21.90 11.04
CA ASP A 6 12.92 -21.84 12.44
C ASP A 6 14.39 -22.24 12.63
N GLU A 7 15.09 -22.58 11.55
CA GLU A 7 16.50 -22.92 11.54
C GLU A 7 17.39 -21.71 11.18
N THR A 8 18.62 -21.69 11.68
CA THR A 8 19.61 -20.70 11.26
C THR A 8 19.96 -20.87 9.78
N PRO A 9 19.88 -19.80 8.95
CA PRO A 9 20.29 -19.87 7.55
C PRO A 9 21.73 -20.38 7.41
N THR A 10 21.94 -21.31 6.47
CA THR A 10 23.26 -21.91 6.21
C THR A 10 23.78 -21.45 4.86
N THR A 11 25.00 -20.93 4.82
CA THR A 11 25.65 -20.49 3.57
C THR A 11 25.66 -21.59 2.51
N GLY A 12 25.26 -21.25 1.29
CA GLY A 12 25.20 -22.20 0.15
C GLY A 12 23.98 -23.11 0.15
N ARG A 13 22.99 -22.87 1.02
CA ARG A 13 21.68 -23.53 1.01
C ARG A 13 20.58 -22.49 0.90
N ASP A 14 19.48 -22.89 0.27
CA ASP A 14 18.25 -22.10 0.29
C ASP A 14 17.71 -22.04 1.73
N HIS A 15 16.91 -21.02 2.01
CA HIS A 15 16.17 -20.91 3.26
C HIS A 15 14.68 -20.82 2.95
N ARG A 16 13.89 -21.68 3.58
CA ARG A 16 12.44 -21.64 3.41
C ARG A 16 11.89 -20.44 4.18
N ILE A 17 11.14 -19.59 3.50
CA ILE A 17 10.52 -18.41 4.08
C ILE A 17 9.06 -18.72 4.43
N ALA A 18 8.66 -18.39 5.65
CA ALA A 18 7.24 -18.33 6.03
C ALA A 18 6.75 -16.90 5.86
N PHE A 19 5.72 -16.70 5.04
CA PHE A 19 5.14 -15.38 4.82
C PHE A 19 3.63 -15.47 4.60
N ASN A 20 2.94 -14.37 4.88
CA ASN A 20 1.57 -14.16 4.43
C ASN A 20 1.60 -13.37 3.11
N CYS A 21 0.73 -13.72 2.16
CA CYS A 21 0.52 -12.92 0.97
C CYS A 21 -0.84 -12.24 1.02
N TYR A 22 -0.82 -10.99 1.45
CA TYR A 22 -1.93 -10.07 1.44
C TYR A 22 -1.68 -8.98 0.39
N SER A 23 -2.74 -8.61 -0.34
CA SER A 23 -2.64 -7.65 -1.46
C SER A 23 -1.54 -8.01 -2.47
N PRO A 24 -1.58 -9.21 -3.11
CA PRO A 24 -0.60 -9.55 -4.13
C PRO A 24 -0.62 -8.52 -5.25
N ALA A 25 0.56 -8.03 -5.63
CA ALA A 25 0.74 -7.08 -6.72
C ALA A 25 1.76 -7.63 -7.71
N VAL A 26 1.62 -7.25 -8.98
CA VAL A 26 2.55 -7.63 -10.04
C VAL A 26 3.37 -6.39 -10.37
N ASP A 27 4.69 -6.54 -10.36
CA ASP A 27 5.59 -5.53 -10.89
C ASP A 27 5.41 -5.48 -12.42
N PRO A 28 4.95 -4.35 -13.00
CA PRO A 28 4.68 -4.28 -14.43
C PRO A 28 5.97 -4.32 -15.28
N THR A 29 7.15 -4.10 -14.69
CA THR A 29 8.41 -4.01 -15.44
C THR A 29 9.02 -5.37 -15.74
N ASP A 30 8.85 -6.36 -14.84
CA ASP A 30 9.44 -7.69 -14.98
C ASP A 30 8.42 -8.84 -14.82
N GLY A 31 7.17 -8.54 -14.42
CA GLY A 31 6.12 -9.52 -14.21
C GLY A 31 6.25 -10.33 -12.91
N SER A 32 7.19 -9.97 -12.03
CA SER A 32 7.36 -10.62 -10.74
C SER A 32 6.16 -10.35 -9.81
N ILE A 33 5.86 -11.31 -8.96
CA ILE A 33 4.74 -11.22 -8.02
C ILE A 33 5.29 -10.80 -6.67
N TRP A 34 4.64 -9.83 -6.03
CA TRP A 34 5.03 -9.34 -4.74
C TRP A 34 3.89 -9.43 -3.74
N CYS A 35 4.27 -9.69 -2.50
CA CYS A 35 3.36 -9.91 -1.40
C CYS A 35 3.75 -9.04 -0.22
N SER A 36 2.76 -8.33 0.31
CA SER A 36 2.78 -7.76 1.66
C SER A 36 2.17 -8.77 2.64
N GLY A 37 2.32 -8.55 3.94
CA GLY A 37 1.56 -9.27 4.95
C GLY A 37 0.44 -8.43 5.55
N ASN A 38 -0.31 -9.02 6.48
CA ASN A 38 -1.36 -8.29 7.22
C ASN A 38 -1.51 -8.76 8.67
N ARG A 39 -0.66 -9.67 9.14
CA ARG A 39 -0.65 -10.11 10.53
C ARG A 39 0.20 -9.15 11.36
N PRO A 40 0.00 -9.11 12.69
CA PRO A 40 0.74 -8.20 13.58
C PRO A 40 2.27 -8.34 13.52
N THR A 41 2.77 -9.52 13.13
CA THR A 41 4.21 -9.81 13.02
C THR A 41 4.72 -9.71 11.58
N ASP A 42 3.86 -9.46 10.60
CA ASP A 42 4.27 -9.37 9.21
C ASP A 42 4.79 -7.96 8.92
N ASN A 43 6.11 -7.84 8.80
CA ASN A 43 6.81 -6.57 8.57
C ASN A 43 7.80 -6.70 7.41
N GLN A 44 7.36 -7.32 6.33
CA GLN A 44 8.21 -7.70 5.22
C GLN A 44 7.51 -7.48 3.88
N LEU A 45 8.32 -7.23 2.86
CA LEU A 45 7.95 -7.26 1.47
C LEU A 45 8.61 -8.48 0.83
N VAL A 46 7.83 -9.32 0.15
CA VAL A 46 8.32 -10.57 -0.44
C VAL A 46 8.13 -10.51 -1.95
N ARG A 47 9.23 -10.60 -2.70
CA ARG A 47 9.21 -10.83 -4.15
C ARG A 47 9.18 -12.32 -4.42
N ILE A 48 8.40 -12.74 -5.40
CA ILE A 48 8.28 -14.11 -5.89
C ILE A 48 8.50 -14.08 -7.39
N GLU A 49 9.55 -14.77 -7.83
CA GLU A 49 9.81 -14.99 -9.24
C GLU A 49 9.32 -16.39 -9.63
N LEU A 50 8.47 -16.46 -10.65
CA LEU A 50 7.96 -17.73 -11.16
C LEU A 50 9.04 -18.38 -12.02
N GLY A 51 9.38 -19.64 -11.70
CA GLY A 51 10.24 -20.44 -12.57
C GLY A 51 9.43 -21.27 -13.58
N ASP A 52 10.15 -21.92 -14.50
CA ASP A 52 9.56 -22.69 -15.61
C ASP A 52 8.70 -23.90 -15.17
N ASP A 53 8.91 -24.45 -13.97
CA ASP A 53 8.12 -25.53 -13.35
C ASP A 53 7.49 -25.06 -12.03
N SER A 54 6.67 -24.01 -12.14
CA SER A 54 5.95 -23.43 -10.99
C SER A 54 4.96 -24.43 -10.36
N PRO A 55 4.84 -24.49 -9.01
CA PRO A 55 5.51 -23.61 -8.02
C PRO A 55 6.88 -24.14 -7.53
N ARG A 56 7.38 -25.27 -8.04
CA ARG A 56 8.57 -25.94 -7.47
C ARG A 56 9.87 -25.21 -7.75
N SER A 57 9.94 -24.52 -8.88
CA SER A 57 11.11 -23.74 -9.29
C SER A 57 10.98 -22.25 -8.98
N CYS A 58 9.96 -21.81 -8.24
CA CYS A 58 9.84 -20.41 -7.85
C CYS A 58 10.92 -20.03 -6.84
N THR A 59 11.45 -18.82 -6.96
CA THR A 59 12.38 -18.23 -5.99
C THR A 59 11.68 -17.08 -5.27
N ALA A 60 12.14 -16.77 -4.06
CA ALA A 60 11.61 -15.67 -3.29
C ALA A 60 12.75 -14.83 -2.69
N GLU A 61 12.55 -13.53 -2.66
CA GLU A 61 13.41 -12.56 -2.00
C GLU A 61 12.60 -11.86 -0.91
N VAL A 62 13.19 -11.66 0.27
CA VAL A 62 12.56 -10.94 1.38
C VAL A 62 13.28 -9.61 1.56
N TYR A 63 12.51 -8.54 1.72
CA TYR A 63 13.01 -7.22 2.05
C TYR A 63 12.34 -6.75 3.34
N LEU A 64 13.17 -6.47 4.34
CA LEU A 64 12.75 -5.89 5.60
C LEU A 64 13.08 -4.40 5.61
N PRO A 65 12.25 -3.56 6.26
CA PRO A 65 12.60 -2.18 6.52
C PRO A 65 13.97 -2.05 7.21
N PRO A 66 14.75 -1.00 6.89
CA PRO A 66 16.01 -0.75 7.56
C PRO A 66 15.82 -0.53 9.07
N PRO A 67 16.65 -1.10 9.95
CA PRO A 67 16.56 -0.90 11.40
C PRO A 67 16.76 0.56 11.84
N SER A 68 17.29 1.41 10.95
CA SER A 68 17.41 2.86 11.16
C SER A 68 16.07 3.59 11.15
N ILE A 69 15.03 3.01 10.56
CA ILE A 69 13.68 3.55 10.63
C ILE A 69 13.16 3.38 12.05
N THR A 70 13.05 4.49 12.77
CA THR A 70 12.71 4.52 14.20
C THR A 70 11.76 5.67 14.51
N GLY A 71 11.03 5.56 15.63
CA GLY A 71 10.08 6.58 16.08
C GLY A 71 8.72 6.62 15.35
N PRO A 72 8.04 5.49 15.08
CA PRO A 72 8.31 4.11 15.50
C PRO A 72 9.11 3.31 14.46
N PRO A 73 9.55 2.07 14.75
CA PRO A 73 9.93 1.14 13.68
C PRO A 73 8.77 0.91 12.71
N ALA A 74 9.07 0.53 11.47
CA ALA A 74 8.05 0.11 10.52
C ALA A 74 7.44 -1.23 10.96
N TYR A 75 6.15 -1.23 11.26
CA TYR A 75 5.41 -2.44 11.63
C TYR A 75 3.95 -2.41 11.18
N GLY A 76 3.36 -3.60 11.09
CA GLY A 76 2.00 -3.83 10.63
C GLY A 76 1.87 -3.49 9.15
N SER A 77 2.54 -4.28 8.30
CA SER A 77 2.40 -4.12 6.84
C SER A 77 0.94 -4.25 6.39
N GLY A 78 0.59 -3.52 5.32
CA GLY A 78 -0.77 -3.35 4.83
C GLY A 78 -0.89 -3.71 3.35
N GLY A 79 -1.57 -2.86 2.58
CA GLY A 79 -1.70 -3.06 1.14
C GLY A 79 -0.41 -2.78 0.38
N LEU A 80 -0.37 -3.28 -0.85
CA LEU A 80 0.75 -3.18 -1.76
C LEU A 80 0.23 -2.91 -3.17
N HIS A 81 0.91 -2.01 -3.88
CA HIS A 81 0.66 -1.71 -5.29
C HIS A 81 1.99 -1.29 -5.96
N PHE A 82 2.05 -1.34 -7.29
CA PHE A 82 3.20 -0.87 -8.06
C PHE A 82 2.80 0.32 -8.92
N ASP A 83 3.67 1.31 -9.05
CA ASP A 83 3.52 2.29 -10.13
C ASP A 83 4.04 1.73 -11.48
N GLY A 84 3.87 2.51 -12.55
CA GLY A 84 4.32 2.12 -13.89
C GLY A 84 5.83 1.96 -14.05
N GLU A 85 6.64 2.45 -13.11
CA GLU A 85 8.10 2.36 -13.13
C GLU A 85 8.64 1.15 -12.33
N GLY A 86 7.76 0.36 -11.72
CA GLY A 86 8.16 -0.81 -10.94
C GLY A 86 8.52 -0.48 -9.49
N VAL A 87 8.14 0.70 -8.99
CA VAL A 87 8.32 1.02 -7.57
C VAL A 87 7.13 0.49 -6.78
N ALA A 88 7.43 -0.32 -5.76
CA ALA A 88 6.43 -0.83 -4.83
C ALA A 88 6.02 0.26 -3.84
N TRP A 89 4.73 0.44 -3.62
CA TRP A 89 4.15 1.32 -2.61
C TRP A 89 3.37 0.52 -1.58
N GLN A 90 3.60 0.79 -0.30
CA GLN A 90 3.03 0.04 0.81
C GLN A 90 2.63 0.95 1.98
N ASP A 91 1.40 0.77 2.46
CA ASP A 91 0.91 1.37 3.69
C ASP A 91 1.20 0.47 4.89
N TRP A 92 1.57 1.09 6.02
CA TRP A 92 1.95 0.41 7.25
C TRP A 92 0.96 0.74 8.37
N ARG A 93 -0.12 -0.04 8.44
CA ARG A 93 -1.28 0.16 9.33
C ARG A 93 -0.94 0.34 10.80
N GLY A 94 0.12 -0.33 11.27
CA GLY A 94 0.53 -0.25 12.66
C GLY A 94 1.32 1.02 12.95
N SER A 95 2.37 1.24 12.16
CA SER A 95 3.34 2.33 12.38
C SER A 95 2.93 3.68 11.77
N GLY A 96 1.92 3.70 10.90
CA GLY A 96 1.42 4.88 10.21
C GLY A 96 2.33 5.38 9.08
N HIS A 97 3.32 4.59 8.67
CA HIS A 97 4.16 4.93 7.53
C HIS A 97 3.46 4.67 6.20
N PHE A 98 3.86 5.43 5.20
CA PHE A 98 3.66 5.13 3.80
C PHE A 98 5.02 5.03 3.14
N ALA A 99 5.35 3.88 2.57
CA ALA A 99 6.70 3.60 2.09
C ALA A 99 6.70 3.27 0.61
N SER A 100 7.80 3.63 -0.06
CA SER A 100 8.16 3.08 -1.35
C SER A 100 9.36 2.15 -1.23
N PHE A 101 9.43 1.18 -2.13
CA PHE A 101 10.58 0.31 -2.33
C PHE A 101 10.91 0.23 -3.82
N ASP A 102 12.07 0.77 -4.21
CA ASP A 102 12.61 0.68 -5.57
C ASP A 102 13.78 -0.31 -5.61
N ARG A 103 13.55 -1.46 -6.25
CA ARG A 103 14.56 -2.52 -6.37
C ARG A 103 15.72 -2.13 -7.30
N ASN A 104 15.53 -1.17 -8.20
CA ASN A 104 16.59 -0.71 -9.10
C ASN A 104 17.67 0.10 -8.37
N LEU A 105 17.36 0.62 -7.17
CA LEU A 105 18.32 1.30 -6.32
C LEU A 105 19.21 0.33 -5.54
N CYS A 106 18.88 -0.97 -5.52
CA CYS A 106 19.65 -1.97 -4.80
C CYS A 106 21.09 -2.07 -5.34
N ALA A 107 22.07 -1.87 -4.47
CA ALA A 107 23.49 -2.10 -4.75
C ALA A 107 23.78 -3.58 -5.06
N SER A 108 22.93 -4.49 -4.56
CA SER A 108 23.00 -5.92 -4.85
C SER A 108 21.64 -6.58 -4.67
N THR A 109 21.32 -7.50 -5.58
CA THR A 109 20.17 -8.41 -5.51
C THR A 109 20.61 -9.84 -5.22
N ALA A 110 21.83 -10.03 -4.71
CA ALA A 110 22.32 -11.35 -4.33
C ALA A 110 21.46 -11.94 -3.20
N PRO A 111 21.17 -13.26 -3.21
CA PRO A 111 20.36 -13.89 -2.18
C PRO A 111 20.88 -13.62 -0.77
N ASN A 112 20.02 -13.09 0.10
CA ASN A 112 20.34 -12.78 1.48
C ASN A 112 19.21 -13.27 2.41
N PRO A 113 19.47 -14.28 3.26
CA PRO A 113 18.42 -14.85 4.11
C PRO A 113 18.02 -13.95 5.29
N SER A 114 18.74 -12.86 5.56
CA SER A 114 18.39 -11.92 6.63
C SER A 114 17.24 -10.98 6.27
N GLY A 115 16.93 -10.85 4.98
CA GLY A 115 15.99 -9.86 4.46
C GLY A 115 16.46 -8.40 4.55
N GLN A 116 17.64 -8.15 5.11
CA GLN A 116 18.22 -6.80 5.28
C GLN A 116 19.06 -6.36 4.08
N ALA A 117 18.87 -6.99 2.92
CA ALA A 117 19.46 -6.52 1.68
C ALA A 117 18.69 -5.29 1.17
N CYS A 118 19.39 -4.42 0.43
CA CYS A 118 18.83 -3.24 -0.21
C CYS A 118 18.13 -2.24 0.74
N PRO A 119 18.78 -1.78 1.84
CA PRO A 119 18.23 -0.70 2.64
C PRO A 119 18.04 0.61 1.84
N GLU A 120 18.84 0.83 0.80
CA GLU A 120 18.79 1.97 -0.11
C GLU A 120 17.56 2.01 -1.02
N GLY A 121 16.87 0.89 -1.21
CA GLY A 121 15.62 0.85 -1.98
C GLY A 121 14.43 1.43 -1.21
N TRP A 122 14.50 1.49 0.11
CA TRP A 122 13.41 1.92 0.96
C TRP A 122 13.37 3.43 1.18
N THR A 123 12.19 4.03 0.99
CA THR A 123 11.89 5.39 1.45
C THR A 123 10.62 5.38 2.30
N PHE A 124 10.62 6.09 3.42
CA PHE A 124 9.50 6.13 4.37
C PHE A 124 8.99 7.55 4.55
N HIS A 125 7.68 7.71 4.37
CA HIS A 125 6.95 8.95 4.63
C HIS A 125 5.93 8.72 5.73
N ARG A 126 5.55 9.79 6.43
CA ARG A 126 4.52 9.72 7.45
C ARG A 126 3.78 11.05 7.52
N MET A 127 2.47 10.99 7.36
CA MET A 127 1.63 12.16 7.54
C MET A 127 1.52 12.50 9.04
N PRO A 128 1.69 13.78 9.46
CA PRO A 128 1.43 14.19 10.83
C PRO A 128 -0.05 13.96 11.19
N LYS A 129 -0.30 13.07 12.16
CA LYS A 129 -1.64 12.69 12.63
C LYS A 129 -1.66 12.61 14.17
N PRO A 130 -2.84 12.70 14.81
CA PRO A 130 -2.95 12.45 16.24
C PRO A 130 -2.48 11.03 16.60
N THR A 131 -1.82 10.91 17.75
CA THR A 131 -1.30 9.64 18.28
C THR A 131 -1.94 9.30 19.62
N PHE A 132 -1.90 8.02 20.00
CA PHE A 132 -2.36 7.60 21.33
C PHE A 132 -1.39 8.04 22.44
N ASP A 133 -1.93 8.65 23.49
CA ASP A 133 -1.18 9.02 24.70
C ASP A 133 -0.66 7.79 25.46
N ASN A 134 0.41 7.99 26.25
CA ASN A 134 1.03 6.98 27.11
C ASN A 134 1.53 5.72 26.36
N THR A 135 1.95 5.87 25.11
CA THR A 135 2.58 4.81 24.31
C THR A 135 4.10 4.97 24.29
N PRO A 136 4.88 3.87 24.19
CA PRO A 136 6.35 3.94 24.17
C PRO A 136 6.93 4.57 22.90
N PHE A 137 6.13 4.65 21.84
CA PHE A 137 6.45 5.29 20.56
C PHE A 137 5.14 5.81 19.94
N PRO A 138 5.19 6.82 19.06
CA PRO A 138 3.98 7.42 18.50
C PRO A 138 3.23 6.43 17.61
N ILE A 139 2.08 5.94 18.10
CA ILE A 139 1.15 5.10 17.34
C ILE A 139 0.08 6.00 16.74
N ASN A 140 -0.03 6.00 15.42
CA ASN A 140 -1.06 6.73 14.71
C ASN A 140 -2.47 6.25 15.10
N SER A 141 -3.40 7.19 15.20
CA SER A 141 -4.82 6.90 15.46
C SER A 141 -5.60 6.53 14.20
N ASP A 142 -5.03 6.76 13.02
CA ASP A 142 -5.63 6.39 11.74
C ASP A 142 -5.28 4.96 11.32
N GLU A 143 -6.20 4.32 10.62
CA GLU A 143 -6.05 2.96 10.14
C GLU A 143 -6.01 2.97 8.61
N SER A 144 -4.80 3.02 8.05
CA SER A 144 -4.60 2.76 6.63
C SER A 144 -5.02 1.33 6.29
N TYR A 145 -5.45 1.08 5.05
CA TYR A 145 -5.95 -0.24 4.68
C TYR A 145 -5.27 -0.87 3.46
N LEU A 146 -5.68 -0.51 2.24
CA LEU A 146 -4.96 -0.92 1.04
C LEU A 146 -4.36 0.30 0.36
N THR A 147 -3.21 0.08 -0.24
CA THR A 147 -2.54 0.99 -1.16
C THR A 147 -3.07 0.81 -2.59
N GLN A 148 -3.13 1.90 -3.34
CA GLN A 148 -3.48 1.96 -4.77
C GLN A 148 -2.62 3.00 -5.47
N VAL A 149 -2.55 2.94 -6.79
CA VAL A 149 -1.92 3.97 -7.63
C VAL A 149 -2.94 4.53 -8.62
N ASP A 150 -3.04 5.85 -8.71
CA ASP A 150 -3.75 6.53 -9.79
C ASP A 150 -2.86 6.60 -11.03
N HIS A 151 -2.82 5.50 -11.78
CA HIS A 151 -2.06 5.39 -13.03
C HIS A 151 -2.52 6.33 -14.13
N HIS A 152 -3.68 6.97 -14.01
CA HIS A 152 -4.33 7.65 -15.14
C HIS A 152 -4.63 9.11 -14.87
N ASP A 153 -4.07 9.66 -13.78
CA ASP A 153 -4.35 11.03 -13.33
C ASP A 153 -5.87 11.28 -13.23
N VAL A 154 -6.67 10.30 -12.79
CA VAL A 154 -8.12 10.52 -12.68
C VAL A 154 -8.48 11.55 -11.61
N LEU A 155 -7.58 11.78 -10.65
CA LEU A 155 -7.70 12.80 -9.62
C LEU A 155 -7.18 14.18 -10.05
N GLY A 156 -6.44 14.30 -11.16
CA GLY A 156 -5.83 15.57 -11.57
C GLY A 156 -4.66 16.00 -10.69
N LEU A 157 -4.01 15.04 -10.00
CA LEU A 157 -2.90 15.25 -9.06
C LEU A 157 -1.56 14.76 -9.61
N GLY A 158 -1.54 14.19 -10.82
CA GLY A 158 -0.37 13.59 -11.46
C GLY A 158 -0.64 12.19 -11.98
N HIS A 159 0.23 11.72 -12.87
CA HIS A 159 0.27 10.33 -13.31
C HIS A 159 1.02 9.47 -12.28
N ASP A 160 0.60 8.21 -12.11
CA ASP A 160 1.22 7.26 -11.18
C ASP A 160 1.30 7.75 -9.72
N VAL A 161 0.22 8.39 -9.26
CA VAL A 161 0.20 8.95 -7.90
C VAL A 161 -0.30 7.90 -6.91
N PRO A 162 0.51 7.50 -5.91
CA PRO A 162 0.12 6.51 -4.92
C PRO A 162 -0.82 7.10 -3.86
N LEU A 163 -1.73 6.27 -3.35
CA LEU A 163 -2.70 6.65 -2.33
C LEU A 163 -3.10 5.45 -1.47
N TYR A 164 -3.67 5.73 -0.30
CA TYR A 164 -4.32 4.71 0.51
C TYR A 164 -5.63 5.22 1.12
N GLY A 165 -6.53 4.29 1.37
CA GLY A 165 -7.76 4.56 2.13
C GLY A 165 -7.49 4.51 3.63
N VAL A 166 -8.18 5.37 4.38
CA VAL A 166 -8.17 5.35 5.84
C VAL A 166 -9.56 5.01 6.34
N VAL A 167 -9.72 3.82 6.95
CA VAL A 167 -11.05 3.27 7.23
C VAL A 167 -11.80 4.02 8.34
N ASN A 168 -11.11 4.81 9.16
CA ASN A 168 -11.68 5.47 10.34
C ASN A 168 -11.61 7.01 10.33
N THR A 169 -11.23 7.65 9.21
CA THR A 169 -11.14 9.13 9.11
C THR A 169 -11.92 9.73 7.94
N ASP A 170 -12.78 8.92 7.32
CA ASP A 170 -13.62 9.31 6.19
C ASP A 170 -12.83 9.89 5.00
N SER A 171 -11.60 9.41 4.77
CA SER A 171 -10.71 9.96 3.75
C SER A 171 -9.91 8.93 2.95
N LEU A 172 -9.45 9.40 1.79
CA LEU A 172 -8.27 8.87 1.11
C LEU A 172 -7.10 9.83 1.34
N GLU A 173 -5.91 9.30 1.50
CA GLU A 173 -4.67 10.08 1.59
C GLU A 173 -3.86 9.82 0.32
N VAL A 174 -3.66 10.87 -0.47
CA VAL A 174 -2.91 10.82 -1.74
C VAL A 174 -1.52 11.38 -1.49
N PHE A 175 -0.48 10.63 -1.82
CA PHE A 175 0.90 11.09 -1.66
C PHE A 175 1.44 11.56 -3.01
N ILE A 176 1.93 12.80 -3.08
CA ILE A 176 2.48 13.39 -4.30
C ILE A 176 4.01 13.25 -4.27
N PRO A 177 4.63 12.31 -5.00
CA PRO A 177 6.06 12.02 -4.85
C PRO A 177 6.94 13.23 -5.16
N GLY A 178 6.60 14.02 -6.18
CA GLY A 178 7.40 15.18 -6.60
C GLY A 178 7.44 16.34 -5.59
N THR A 179 6.52 16.40 -4.63
CA THR A 179 6.52 17.42 -3.56
C THR A 179 6.63 16.81 -2.16
N GLU A 180 6.60 15.49 -2.06
CA GLU A 180 6.53 14.71 -0.81
C GLU A 180 5.38 15.15 0.11
N GLN A 181 4.26 15.57 -0.47
CA GLN A 181 3.10 16.06 0.29
C GLN A 181 1.92 15.10 0.23
N PHE A 182 1.21 15.02 1.36
CA PHE A 182 -0.08 14.33 1.43
C PHE A 182 -1.24 15.29 1.13
N VAL A 183 -2.15 14.86 0.26
CA VAL A 183 -3.43 15.50 -0.01
C VAL A 183 -4.55 14.61 0.51
N THR A 184 -5.32 15.13 1.46
CA THR A 184 -6.47 14.43 2.03
C THR A 184 -7.74 14.67 1.21
N LEU A 185 -8.31 13.61 0.64
CA LEU A 185 -9.62 13.63 0.02
C LEU A 185 -10.68 13.16 1.02
N ARG A 186 -11.35 14.12 1.68
CA ARG A 186 -12.35 13.86 2.73
C ARG A 186 -13.76 13.75 2.12
N VAL A 187 -14.51 12.72 2.53
CA VAL A 187 -15.96 12.62 2.28
C VAL A 187 -16.69 13.18 3.50
N PRO A 188 -17.33 14.35 3.41
CA PRO A 188 -17.96 14.96 4.58
C PRO A 188 -19.33 14.37 4.93
N TYR A 189 -20.00 13.69 3.97
CA TYR A 189 -21.33 13.14 4.16
C TYR A 189 -21.66 12.04 3.11
N PRO A 190 -22.44 10.99 3.47
CA PRO A 190 -22.89 10.65 4.82
C PRO A 190 -21.72 10.43 5.77
N MET A 191 -21.92 10.65 7.08
CA MET A 191 -20.84 10.44 8.05
C MET A 191 -20.39 8.98 8.02
N GLY A 192 -19.09 8.77 8.21
CA GLY A 192 -18.47 7.50 7.91
C GLY A 192 -18.10 7.41 6.43
N PHE A 193 -16.89 6.95 6.16
CA PHE A 193 -16.47 6.45 4.86
C PHE A 193 -15.33 5.44 5.08
N PHE A 194 -15.72 4.17 5.08
CA PHE A 194 -14.80 3.04 5.27
C PHE A 194 -14.19 2.64 3.93
N SER A 195 -13.20 3.41 3.48
CA SER A 195 -12.45 3.11 2.27
C SER A 195 -11.58 1.87 2.43
N ARG A 196 -11.65 0.94 1.48
CA ARG A 196 -10.78 -0.24 1.47
C ARG A 196 -10.02 -0.44 0.18
N SER A 197 -10.66 -0.25 -0.96
CA SER A 197 -10.03 -0.34 -2.27
C SER A 197 -10.54 0.80 -3.14
N SER A 198 -9.68 1.29 -4.03
CA SER A 198 -10.02 2.34 -4.98
C SER A 198 -9.46 2.01 -6.37
N ASN A 199 -10.12 2.43 -7.43
CA ASN A 199 -9.63 2.21 -8.79
C ASN A 199 -9.94 3.42 -9.65
N GLY A 200 -8.94 3.88 -10.42
CA GLY A 200 -9.15 4.91 -11.42
C GLY A 200 -9.92 4.37 -12.62
N ARG A 201 -10.88 5.15 -13.13
CA ARG A 201 -11.62 4.79 -14.35
C ARG A 201 -11.79 5.99 -15.25
N ILE A 202 -11.51 5.80 -16.54
CA ILE A 202 -11.85 6.73 -17.62
C ILE A 202 -13.08 6.16 -18.33
N ASP A 203 -14.22 6.81 -18.13
CA ASP A 203 -15.50 6.54 -18.79
C ASP A 203 -15.55 7.13 -20.21
N ASP A 204 -14.97 8.31 -20.40
CA ASP A 204 -14.90 9.02 -21.69
C ASP A 204 -13.62 9.87 -21.75
N PRO A 205 -12.64 9.54 -22.61
CA PRO A 205 -11.39 10.29 -22.71
C PRO A 205 -11.58 11.73 -23.23
N GLU A 206 -12.65 12.01 -23.96
CA GLU A 206 -12.92 13.31 -24.58
C GLU A 206 -13.72 14.25 -23.67
N ALA A 207 -14.33 13.74 -22.58
CA ALA A 207 -15.15 14.52 -21.65
C ALA A 207 -14.34 15.23 -20.54
N GLY A 208 -13.01 15.21 -20.61
CA GLY A 208 -12.13 15.83 -19.62
C GLY A 208 -12.37 15.31 -18.20
N TRP A 209 -12.41 16.21 -17.21
CA TRP A 209 -12.60 15.84 -15.79
C TRP A 209 -13.91 15.10 -15.51
N LYS A 210 -14.94 15.28 -16.33
CA LYS A 210 -16.23 14.58 -16.19
C LYS A 210 -16.18 13.13 -16.63
N GLY A 211 -15.32 12.85 -17.60
CA GLY A 211 -15.13 11.53 -18.18
C GLY A 211 -14.23 10.63 -17.35
N LYS A 212 -13.61 11.12 -16.28
CA LYS A 212 -12.76 10.32 -15.39
C LYS A 212 -13.16 10.45 -13.92
N GLY A 213 -12.71 9.51 -13.11
CA GLY A 213 -12.83 9.57 -11.66
C GLY A 213 -12.26 8.35 -10.95
N LEU A 214 -11.95 8.52 -9.68
CA LEU A 214 -11.54 7.43 -8.80
C LEU A 214 -12.78 6.85 -8.12
N TRP A 215 -12.97 5.54 -8.25
CA TRP A 215 -14.06 4.82 -7.61
C TRP A 215 -13.53 4.10 -6.38
N SER A 216 -14.03 4.46 -5.21
CA SER A 216 -13.64 3.85 -3.94
C SER A 216 -14.78 3.05 -3.34
N SER A 217 -14.44 1.88 -2.79
CA SER A 217 -15.38 1.05 -2.06
C SER A 217 -15.70 1.71 -0.71
N TYR A 218 -16.98 1.82 -0.35
CA TYR A 218 -17.40 2.08 1.02
C TYR A 218 -17.83 0.74 1.62
N SER A 219 -16.93 0.11 2.38
CA SER A 219 -17.00 -1.31 2.77
C SER A 219 -16.92 -1.53 4.29
N ASN A 220 -17.86 -0.98 5.05
CA ASN A 220 -17.96 -1.23 6.49
C ASN A 220 -18.61 -2.60 6.75
N TYR A 221 -18.02 -3.46 7.57
CA TYR A 221 -18.63 -4.76 7.93
C TYR A 221 -20.04 -4.64 8.54
N ALA A 222 -20.33 -3.54 9.25
CA ALA A 222 -21.59 -3.27 9.89
C ALA A 222 -22.29 -2.06 9.26
N ALA A 223 -22.61 -2.13 7.96
CA ALA A 223 -23.25 -1.03 7.23
C ALA A 223 -24.57 -0.54 7.87
N TRP A 224 -25.27 -1.38 8.62
CA TRP A 224 -26.49 -1.00 9.36
C TRP A 224 -26.25 -0.07 10.57
N HIS A 225 -24.99 0.12 10.99
CA HIS A 225 -24.62 1.15 11.97
C HIS A 225 -24.36 2.52 11.33
N LEU A 226 -24.42 2.61 10.00
CA LEU A 226 -24.29 3.86 9.27
C LEU A 226 -25.64 4.57 9.16
N GLU A 227 -25.58 5.80 8.67
CA GLU A 227 -26.76 6.54 8.28
C GLU A 227 -27.60 5.77 7.23
N GLY A 228 -28.88 5.59 7.55
CA GLY A 228 -29.82 4.71 6.83
C GLY A 228 -30.29 3.51 7.66
N GLY A 229 -29.53 3.10 8.69
CA GLY A 229 -29.93 2.06 9.64
C GLY A 229 -30.05 0.65 9.03
N GLN A 230 -30.91 -0.19 9.62
CA GLN A 230 -31.13 -1.57 9.16
C GLN A 230 -31.50 -1.62 7.68
N GLY A 231 -30.81 -2.48 6.93
CA GLY A 231 -30.99 -2.61 5.48
C GLY A 231 -30.04 -1.75 4.64
N THR A 232 -29.21 -0.91 5.26
CA THR A 232 -28.15 -0.17 4.56
C THR A 232 -27.14 -1.13 3.93
N LEU A 233 -26.90 -0.96 2.63
CA LEU A 233 -25.93 -1.73 1.85
C LEU A 233 -24.61 -0.98 1.68
N GLN A 234 -23.56 -1.71 1.29
CA GLN A 234 -22.29 -1.12 0.86
C GLN A 234 -22.50 -0.22 -0.36
N LYS A 235 -21.61 0.76 -0.53
CA LYS A 235 -21.70 1.76 -1.60
C LYS A 235 -20.38 1.85 -2.35
N ASN A 236 -20.43 2.44 -3.54
CA ASN A 236 -19.23 2.93 -4.23
C ASN A 236 -19.29 4.46 -4.23
N VAL A 237 -18.15 5.09 -3.93
CA VAL A 237 -17.99 6.55 -3.90
C VAL A 237 -17.14 6.95 -5.10
N LYS A 238 -17.67 7.84 -5.95
CA LYS A 238 -16.91 8.42 -7.06
C LYS A 238 -16.29 9.74 -6.61
N PHE A 239 -14.96 9.78 -6.55
CA PHE A 239 -14.21 11.03 -6.48
C PHE A 239 -14.01 11.55 -7.90
N GLN A 240 -14.54 12.74 -8.15
CA GLN A 240 -14.39 13.43 -9.42
C GLN A 240 -13.95 14.86 -9.13
N ILE A 241 -12.72 15.19 -9.53
CA ILE A 241 -12.07 16.46 -9.19
C ILE A 241 -12.25 17.44 -10.34
N ARG A 242 -12.77 18.62 -10.02
CA ARG A 242 -12.90 19.71 -10.99
C ARG A 242 -11.55 20.40 -11.17
N PRO A 243 -11.21 20.84 -12.39
CA PRO A 243 -9.98 21.60 -12.62
C PRO A 243 -10.01 22.99 -11.96
N HIS A 244 -11.21 23.53 -11.72
CA HIS A 244 -11.42 24.77 -10.97
C HIS A 244 -12.84 24.83 -10.39
N PRO A 245 -13.12 25.69 -9.39
CA PRO A 245 -14.43 25.76 -8.72
C PRO A 245 -15.62 26.08 -9.65
N LEU A 246 -15.37 26.76 -10.77
CA LEU A 246 -16.39 27.16 -11.73
C LEU A 246 -16.64 26.16 -12.87
N ALA A 247 -15.91 25.03 -12.91
CA ALA A 247 -16.08 24.05 -13.98
C ALA A 247 -17.49 23.44 -13.90
N LYS A 248 -18.22 23.46 -15.02
CA LYS A 248 -19.59 22.96 -15.13
C LYS A 248 -19.64 21.62 -15.81
#